data_AF-A0A946QCC0-F1
#
_entry.id   AF-A0A946QCC0-F1
#
_cell.length_a   1.000
_cell.length_b   1.000
_cell.length_c   1.000
_cell.angle_alpha   90.00
_cell.angle_beta   90.00
_cell.angle_gamma   90.00
#
_symmetry.space_group_name_H-M   'P 1'
#
loop_
_entity.id
_entity.type
_entity.pdbx_description
1 polymer ?
#
loop_
_entity_poly.entity_id
_entity_poly.type
_entity_poly.pdbx_seq_one_letter_code
_entity_poly.pdbx_strand_id
1 'polypeptide(L)'
;ASTIAVAIGAVFLARWMMPEDNWMIAFSVIVGLGAGWFIGWWTEYVTSDEFAPTRGLSESAQMGPANVIIRGLADGMQSVWLPVLIVCAATLLAFGFATGFDFKDVGKFTLGLYGVGIAAVGMLSTLGITLATDAYGPIADNAGGNAEMAGLDSIVRDRTDALDSLGNTTAATGKGFAIGSAALTALALLAAYMEQVRVGFDRWAEEVVVAEHEDGWYKVNDQFLVLHENNEKNEHENTSWLMFPDEVNGKKGRYWRDVPKNTETPITNLALTLGLPVDKPILLTDSVKADLPKKGRMTLNAGSETRPITLVRRDIATLPDFARYYDASLLNPKILVGVFIGCMATFVFCAMTMNAVGRAAGGMVEEVRRQFKENPGIMDYSVKPDYATPVRISTLAAQKEMIAPSLLGLLTPIATGLILGVGGVMGLLVGTMTCGFCLAIFMSNSGGAWDNAKKYIETGKFGGKGSDAHKAGVVGDTVGDPFKDTSGPSLNILIKLMSMVSVVVAGLIVRYSLTALEIF
;
A
#
# COMPACT_ATOMS: atom_id res chain seq x y z
N ALA A 1 13.40 -25.15 -5.21
CA ALA A 1 14.42 -24.97 -6.27
C ALA A 1 14.45 -23.52 -6.78
N SER A 2 13.32 -22.95 -7.22
CA SER A 2 13.23 -21.57 -7.70
C SER A 2 13.76 -20.52 -6.73
N THR A 3 13.32 -20.54 -5.46
CA THR A 3 13.79 -19.62 -4.40
C THR A 3 15.32 -19.64 -4.24
N ILE A 4 15.92 -20.83 -4.30
CA ILE A 4 17.38 -21.02 -4.18
C ILE A 4 18.08 -20.47 -5.41
N ALA A 5 17.56 -20.75 -6.61
CA ALA A 5 18.11 -20.25 -7.86
C ALA A 5 18.08 -18.71 -7.91
N VAL A 6 16.98 -18.08 -7.49
CA VAL A 6 16.90 -16.62 -7.39
C VAL A 6 17.89 -16.10 -6.34
N ALA A 7 18.00 -16.73 -5.17
CA ALA A 7 18.95 -16.28 -4.15
C ALA A 7 20.41 -16.28 -4.67
N ILE A 8 20.83 -17.35 -5.34
CA ILE A 8 22.16 -17.44 -5.95
C ILE A 8 22.33 -16.39 -7.06
N GLY A 9 21.32 -16.26 -7.94
CA GLY A 9 21.32 -15.29 -9.02
C GLY A 9 21.38 -13.84 -8.52
N ALA A 10 20.66 -13.51 -7.44
CA ALA A 10 20.64 -12.19 -6.83
C ALA A 10 22.01 -11.79 -6.28
N VAL A 11 22.71 -12.72 -5.61
CA VAL A 11 24.08 -12.47 -5.11
C VAL A 11 25.05 -12.26 -6.27
N PHE A 12 24.98 -13.10 -7.29
CA PHE A 12 25.85 -12.97 -8.48
C PHE A 12 25.61 -11.65 -9.21
N LEU A 13 24.35 -11.33 -9.51
CA LEU A 13 23.97 -10.10 -10.24
C LEU A 13 24.30 -8.84 -9.44
N ALA A 14 24.03 -8.81 -8.13
CA ALA A 14 24.39 -7.67 -7.31
C ALA A 14 25.91 -7.46 -7.28
N ARG A 15 26.70 -8.54 -7.16
CA ARG A 15 28.16 -8.44 -7.18
C ARG A 15 28.72 -8.04 -8.53
N TRP A 16 28.02 -8.35 -9.62
CA TRP A 16 28.43 -7.99 -10.98
C TRP A 16 28.01 -6.58 -11.40
N MET A 17 26.83 -6.13 -10.99
CA MET A 17 26.23 -4.86 -11.47
C MET A 17 26.35 -3.69 -10.48
N MET A 18 26.45 -3.96 -9.17
CA MET A 18 26.50 -2.89 -8.16
C MET A 18 27.96 -2.51 -7.82
N PRO A 19 28.20 -1.26 -7.38
CA PRO A 19 29.45 -0.87 -6.76
C PRO A 19 29.81 -1.76 -5.57
N GLU A 20 31.11 -1.93 -5.28
CA GLU A 20 31.61 -2.84 -4.23
C GLU A 20 31.03 -2.55 -2.84
N ASP A 21 30.60 -1.33 -2.55
CA ASP A 21 30.03 -0.98 -1.25
C ASP A 21 28.55 -1.38 -1.10
N ASN A 22 27.86 -1.72 -2.20
CA ASN A 22 26.40 -1.90 -2.24
C ASN A 22 25.92 -3.32 -2.57
N TRP A 23 26.83 -4.29 -2.75
CA TRP A 23 26.45 -5.66 -3.10
C TRP A 23 25.55 -6.35 -2.06
N MET A 24 25.59 -5.90 -0.79
CA MET A 24 24.76 -6.44 0.30
C MET A 24 23.26 -6.26 0.07
N ILE A 25 22.84 -5.43 -0.89
CA ILE A 25 21.46 -5.33 -1.36
C ILE A 25 20.91 -6.69 -1.83
N ALA A 26 21.78 -7.60 -2.32
CA ALA A 26 21.38 -8.98 -2.62
C ALA A 26 20.71 -9.70 -1.44
N PHE A 27 21.19 -9.46 -0.21
CA PHE A 27 20.57 -10.05 0.98
C PHE A 27 19.20 -9.45 1.28
N SER A 28 18.92 -8.22 0.85
CA SER A 28 17.56 -7.66 0.93
C SER A 28 16.59 -8.44 0.04
N VAL A 29 17.01 -8.83 -1.17
CA VAL A 29 16.25 -9.73 -2.06
C VAL A 29 15.98 -11.06 -1.38
N ILE A 30 17.01 -11.66 -0.76
CA ILE A 30 16.91 -12.94 -0.05
C ILE A 30 15.97 -12.85 1.15
N VAL A 31 16.01 -11.75 1.91
CA VAL A 31 15.07 -11.49 3.00
C VAL A 31 13.63 -11.44 2.48
N GLY A 32 13.40 -10.77 1.36
CA GLY A 32 12.09 -10.74 0.69
C GLY A 32 11.58 -12.11 0.27
N LEU A 33 12.46 -12.91 -0.37
CA LEU A 33 12.18 -14.31 -0.74
C LEU A 33 11.81 -15.15 0.49
N GLY A 34 12.61 -15.06 1.55
CA GLY A 34 12.38 -15.78 2.80
C GLY A 34 11.07 -15.37 3.46
N ALA A 35 10.79 -14.07 3.51
CA ALA A 35 9.53 -13.54 4.05
C ALA A 35 8.31 -14.10 3.30
N GLY A 36 8.35 -14.11 1.97
CA GLY A 36 7.28 -14.69 1.15
C GLY A 36 7.07 -16.18 1.45
N TRP A 37 8.17 -16.94 1.52
CA TRP A 37 8.11 -18.36 1.83
C TRP A 37 7.51 -18.64 3.21
N PHE A 38 7.94 -17.92 4.26
CA PHE A 38 7.39 -18.08 5.61
C PHE A 38 5.91 -17.68 5.71
N ILE A 39 5.49 -16.59 5.03
CA ILE A 39 4.09 -16.19 5.00
C ILE A 39 3.25 -17.26 4.30
N GLY A 40 3.73 -17.80 3.18
CA GLY A 40 3.06 -18.88 2.46
C GLY A 40 2.89 -20.13 3.32
N TRP A 41 3.97 -20.59 3.94
CA TRP A 41 3.94 -21.74 4.85
C TRP A 41 2.98 -21.53 6.03
N TRP A 42 2.98 -20.34 6.63
CA TRP A 42 2.05 -20.03 7.71
C TRP A 42 0.60 -20.03 7.24
N THR A 43 0.35 -19.48 6.05
CA THR A 43 -0.98 -19.46 5.44
C THR A 43 -1.49 -20.88 5.20
N GLU A 44 -0.66 -21.74 4.62
CA GLU A 44 -0.95 -23.18 4.47
C GLU A 44 -1.28 -23.84 5.81
N TYR A 45 -0.49 -23.60 6.86
CA TYR A 45 -0.73 -24.18 8.18
C TYR A 45 -2.09 -23.80 8.80
N VAL A 46 -2.54 -22.56 8.60
CA VAL A 46 -3.79 -22.08 9.20
C VAL A 46 -5.02 -22.32 8.32
N THR A 47 -4.87 -22.60 7.03
CA THR A 47 -5.99 -22.84 6.12
C THR A 47 -6.15 -24.29 5.70
N SER A 48 -5.09 -25.09 5.57
CA SER A 48 -5.19 -26.47 5.08
C SER A 48 -5.90 -27.41 6.06
N ASP A 49 -6.71 -28.32 5.53
CA ASP A 49 -7.42 -29.37 6.27
C ASP A 49 -6.50 -30.50 6.78
N GLU A 50 -5.22 -30.46 6.41
CA GLU A 50 -4.19 -31.34 6.97
C GLU A 50 -3.79 -30.96 8.41
N PHE A 51 -4.01 -29.72 8.82
CA PHE A 51 -3.53 -29.19 10.09
C PHE A 51 -4.63 -29.03 11.14
N ALA A 52 -4.18 -28.91 12.40
CA ALA A 52 -5.06 -28.82 13.57
C ALA A 52 -6.04 -27.61 13.54
N PRO A 53 -5.67 -26.40 13.06
CA PRO A 53 -6.59 -25.26 13.05
C PRO A 53 -7.87 -25.54 12.26
N THR A 54 -7.75 -25.90 10.98
CA THR A 54 -8.89 -26.18 10.10
C THR A 54 -9.67 -27.43 10.51
N ARG A 55 -9.00 -28.46 11.05
CA ARG A 55 -9.68 -29.64 11.61
C ARG A 55 -10.51 -29.29 12.84
N GLY A 56 -10.00 -28.45 13.73
CA GLY A 56 -10.75 -27.94 14.88
C GLY A 56 -11.95 -27.08 14.45
N LEU A 57 -11.81 -26.27 13.40
CA LEU A 57 -12.92 -25.55 12.80
C LEU A 57 -13.98 -26.49 12.22
N SER A 58 -13.56 -27.57 11.56
CA SER A 58 -14.46 -28.61 11.03
C SER A 58 -15.23 -29.33 12.15
N GLU A 59 -14.55 -29.67 13.24
CA GLU A 59 -15.17 -30.29 14.41
C GLU A 59 -16.24 -29.39 15.03
N SER A 60 -15.99 -28.08 15.05
CA SER A 60 -16.89 -27.05 15.56
C SER A 60 -18.26 -27.02 14.83
N ALA A 61 -18.32 -27.53 13.59
CA ALA A 61 -19.53 -27.61 12.79
C ALA A 61 -20.60 -28.53 13.38
N GLN A 62 -20.22 -29.50 14.21
CA GLN A 62 -21.16 -30.35 14.96
C GLN A 62 -22.04 -29.55 15.93
N MET A 63 -21.59 -28.36 16.35
CA MET A 63 -22.33 -27.45 17.23
C MET A 63 -23.21 -26.46 16.47
N GLY A 64 -23.21 -26.53 15.14
CA GLY A 64 -24.03 -25.70 14.26
C GLY A 64 -23.36 -24.45 13.69
N PRO A 65 -24.06 -23.72 12.79
CA PRO A 65 -23.46 -22.67 11.95
C PRO A 65 -22.87 -21.48 12.72
N ALA A 66 -23.51 -21.08 13.83
CA ALA A 66 -23.04 -19.95 14.63
C ALA A 66 -21.64 -20.19 15.20
N ASN A 67 -21.36 -21.42 15.64
CA ASN A 67 -20.07 -21.79 16.19
C ASN A 67 -18.98 -21.82 15.11
N VAL A 68 -19.31 -22.30 13.91
CA VAL A 68 -18.43 -22.28 12.73
C VAL A 68 -18.02 -20.84 12.39
N ILE A 69 -18.98 -19.91 12.37
CA ILE A 69 -18.71 -18.49 12.06
C ILE A 69 -17.85 -17.86 13.16
N ILE A 70 -18.20 -18.03 14.43
CA ILE A 70 -17.40 -17.46 15.53
C ILE A 70 -15.97 -17.99 15.48
N ARG A 71 -15.81 -19.29 15.25
CA ARG A 71 -14.49 -19.93 15.25
C ARG A 71 -13.64 -19.51 14.05
N GLY A 72 -14.21 -19.48 12.84
CA GLY A 72 -13.44 -19.05 11.65
C GLY A 72 -13.07 -17.57 11.68
N LEU A 73 -13.88 -16.70 12.31
CA LEU A 73 -13.50 -15.31 12.57
C LEU A 73 -12.33 -15.24 13.56
N ALA A 74 -12.40 -15.98 14.67
CA ALA A 74 -11.35 -16.01 15.68
C ALA A 74 -10.03 -16.56 15.13
N ASP A 75 -10.07 -17.68 14.41
CA ASP A 75 -8.90 -18.32 13.82
C ASP A 75 -8.26 -17.43 12.75
N GLY A 76 -9.05 -16.73 11.95
CA GLY A 76 -8.54 -15.75 10.99
C GLY A 76 -7.88 -14.55 11.66
N MET A 77 -8.48 -13.98 12.72
CA MET A 77 -7.85 -12.88 13.47
C MET A 77 -6.53 -13.34 14.11
N GLN A 78 -6.53 -14.56 14.66
CA GLN A 78 -5.32 -15.18 15.20
C GLN A 78 -4.28 -15.43 14.10
N SER A 79 -4.65 -15.68 12.86
CA SER A 79 -3.67 -15.93 11.79
C SER A 79 -2.78 -14.72 11.44
N VAL A 80 -3.12 -13.51 11.89
CA VAL A 80 -2.45 -12.26 11.46
C VAL A 80 -1.09 -12.04 12.14
N TRP A 81 -0.88 -12.52 13.36
CA TRP A 81 0.30 -12.13 14.16
C TRP A 81 1.63 -12.53 13.51
N LEU A 82 1.73 -13.75 12.97
CA LEU A 82 3.00 -14.24 12.43
C LEU A 82 3.39 -13.51 11.13
N PRO A 83 2.50 -13.33 10.14
CA PRO A 83 2.80 -12.51 8.97
C PRO A 83 3.22 -11.07 9.30
N VAL A 84 2.60 -10.45 10.32
CA VAL A 84 3.02 -9.11 10.79
C VAL A 84 4.45 -9.15 11.32
N LEU A 85 4.80 -10.11 12.18
CA LEU A 85 6.18 -10.24 12.68
C LEU A 85 7.18 -10.50 11.56
N ILE A 86 6.81 -11.33 10.56
CA ILE A 86 7.65 -11.60 9.39
C ILE A 86 7.90 -10.31 8.61
N VAL A 87 6.87 -9.50 8.35
CA VAL A 87 7.03 -8.22 7.64
C VAL A 87 7.88 -7.23 8.44
N CYS A 88 7.69 -7.14 9.77
CA CYS A 88 8.53 -6.30 10.62
C CYS A 88 10.00 -6.72 10.57
N ALA A 89 10.29 -8.02 10.73
CA ALA A 89 11.64 -8.56 10.65
C ALA A 89 12.24 -8.36 9.26
N ALA A 90 11.48 -8.63 8.20
CA ALA A 90 11.92 -8.46 6.82
C ALA A 90 12.26 -7.00 6.50
N THR A 91 11.45 -6.05 6.99
CA THR A 91 11.69 -4.61 6.84
C THR A 91 13.00 -4.21 7.51
N LEU A 92 13.21 -4.59 8.77
CA LEU A 92 14.43 -4.25 9.52
C LEU A 92 15.68 -4.91 8.93
N LEU A 93 15.58 -6.17 8.53
CA LEU A 93 16.70 -6.90 7.93
C LEU A 93 17.04 -6.38 6.54
N ALA A 94 16.06 -6.13 5.68
CA ALA A 94 16.29 -5.56 4.35
C ALA A 94 16.91 -4.15 4.44
N PHE A 95 16.38 -3.31 5.35
CA PHE A 95 16.97 -2.01 5.63
C PHE A 95 18.42 -2.15 6.15
N GLY A 96 18.65 -3.08 7.09
CA GLY A 96 19.97 -3.36 7.64
C GLY A 96 20.97 -3.82 6.58
N PHE A 97 20.62 -4.80 5.75
CA PHE A 97 21.51 -5.28 4.69
C PHE A 97 21.86 -4.21 3.66
N ALA A 98 20.93 -3.32 3.32
CA ALA A 98 21.22 -2.21 2.42
C ALA A 98 22.10 -1.12 3.05
N THR A 99 22.07 -0.95 4.38
CA THR A 99 22.84 0.09 5.09
C THR A 99 24.11 -0.41 5.78
N GLY A 100 24.39 -1.71 5.72
CA GLY A 100 25.46 -2.34 6.52
C GLY A 100 25.13 -2.37 8.02
N PHE A 101 23.85 -2.41 8.39
CA PHE A 101 23.31 -2.36 9.76
C PHE A 101 23.62 -1.05 10.51
N ASP A 102 23.93 0.02 9.77
CA ASP A 102 24.17 1.34 10.31
C ASP A 102 22.89 2.19 10.30
N PHE A 103 22.02 1.92 11.28
CA PHE A 103 20.73 2.61 11.42
C PHE A 103 20.85 4.07 11.91
N LYS A 104 22.05 4.50 12.33
CA LYS A 104 22.25 5.84 12.90
C LYS A 104 22.63 6.87 11.84
N ASP A 105 23.19 6.41 10.71
CA ASP A 105 23.58 7.28 9.62
C ASP A 105 22.36 7.72 8.79
N VAL A 106 22.00 8.99 8.95
CA VAL A 106 20.92 9.64 8.21
C VAL A 106 21.16 9.62 6.69
N GLY A 107 22.42 9.67 6.24
CA GLY A 107 22.77 9.66 4.82
C GLY A 107 22.42 8.34 4.13
N LYS A 108 22.42 7.23 4.88
CA LYS A 108 22.09 5.89 4.37
C LYS A 108 20.60 5.57 4.42
N PHE A 109 19.77 6.45 4.98
CA PHE A 109 18.35 6.17 5.18
C PHE A 109 17.61 5.85 3.87
N THR A 110 17.88 6.61 2.79
CA THR A 110 17.30 6.37 1.46
C THR A 110 17.73 5.02 0.88
N LEU A 111 19.01 4.65 1.09
CA LEU A 111 19.54 3.35 0.66
C LEU A 111 18.86 2.20 1.44
N GLY A 112 18.60 2.39 2.73
CA GLY A 112 17.83 1.45 3.55
C GLY A 112 16.41 1.25 3.04
N LEU A 113 15.70 2.34 2.70
CA LEU A 113 14.36 2.26 2.09
C LEU A 113 14.38 1.58 0.73
N TYR A 114 15.43 1.82 -0.08
CA TYR A 114 15.65 1.10 -1.34
C TYR A 114 15.82 -0.41 -1.09
N GLY A 115 16.56 -0.80 -0.05
CA GLY A 115 16.67 -2.19 0.40
C GLY A 115 15.32 -2.84 0.69
N VAL A 116 14.44 -2.15 1.41
CA VAL A 116 13.07 -2.64 1.68
C VAL A 116 12.25 -2.78 0.39
N GLY A 117 12.34 -1.81 -0.52
CA GLY A 117 11.68 -1.90 -1.83
C GLY A 117 12.17 -3.08 -2.67
N ILE A 118 13.48 -3.32 -2.68
CA ILE A 118 14.07 -4.47 -3.37
C ILE A 118 13.71 -5.80 -2.70
N ALA A 119 13.51 -5.83 -1.38
CA ALA A 119 12.95 -7.01 -0.71
C ALA A 119 11.53 -7.31 -1.19
N ALA A 120 10.71 -6.30 -1.45
CA ALA A 120 9.39 -6.52 -2.05
C ALA A 120 9.49 -7.16 -3.45
N VAL A 121 10.45 -6.72 -4.26
CA VAL A 121 10.76 -7.34 -5.57
C VAL A 121 11.23 -8.78 -5.39
N GLY A 122 12.09 -9.05 -4.40
CA GLY A 122 12.54 -10.40 -4.05
C GLY A 122 11.39 -11.32 -3.65
N MET A 123 10.41 -10.83 -2.90
CA MET A 123 9.22 -11.63 -2.57
C MET A 123 8.43 -12.05 -3.82
N LEU A 124 8.41 -11.21 -4.86
CA LEU A 124 7.70 -11.43 -6.12
C LEU A 124 8.57 -12.03 -7.24
N SER A 125 9.85 -12.28 -7.04
CA SER A 125 10.73 -12.77 -8.12
C SER A 125 10.39 -14.20 -8.57
N THR A 126 9.67 -14.97 -7.74
CA THR A 126 9.15 -16.29 -8.10
C THR A 126 7.70 -16.24 -8.56
N LEU A 127 7.16 -15.05 -8.84
CA LEU A 127 5.75 -14.83 -9.22
C LEU A 127 5.30 -15.75 -10.35
N GLY A 128 6.13 -16.03 -11.36
CA GLY A 128 5.74 -16.91 -12.46
C GLY A 128 5.31 -18.32 -11.99
N ILE A 129 5.98 -18.87 -10.97
CA ILE A 129 5.62 -20.17 -10.39
C ILE A 129 4.45 -20.03 -9.43
N THR A 130 4.47 -19.02 -8.56
CA THR A 130 3.38 -18.78 -7.60
C THR A 130 2.05 -18.53 -8.31
N LEU A 131 2.06 -17.78 -9.41
CA LEU A 131 0.90 -17.52 -10.25
C LEU A 131 0.43 -18.80 -10.97
N ALA A 132 1.35 -19.64 -11.45
CA ALA A 132 0.98 -20.93 -12.05
C ALA A 132 0.30 -21.86 -11.03
N THR A 133 0.76 -21.88 -9.78
CA THR A 133 0.13 -22.67 -8.70
C THR A 133 -1.19 -22.08 -8.20
N ASP A 134 -1.36 -20.76 -8.26
CA ASP A 134 -2.60 -20.08 -7.91
C ASP A 134 -3.66 -20.31 -9.01
N ALA A 135 -3.28 -20.09 -10.28
CA ALA A 135 -4.13 -20.33 -11.44
C ALA A 135 -4.54 -21.80 -11.62
N TYR A 136 -3.79 -22.73 -11.05
CA TYR A 136 -4.14 -24.16 -11.02
C TYR A 136 -5.48 -24.41 -10.31
N GLY A 137 -5.78 -23.70 -9.22
CA GLY A 137 -7.00 -23.91 -8.44
C GLY A 137 -8.29 -23.70 -9.24
N PRO A 138 -8.51 -22.51 -9.84
CA PRO A 138 -9.69 -22.27 -10.68
C PRO A 138 -9.81 -23.20 -11.89
N ILE A 139 -8.71 -23.73 -12.41
CA ILE A 139 -8.74 -24.74 -13.49
C ILE A 139 -9.27 -26.08 -12.95
N ALA A 140 -8.82 -26.50 -11.76
CA ALA A 140 -9.30 -27.71 -11.10
C ALA A 140 -10.78 -27.62 -10.71
N ASP A 141 -11.22 -26.47 -10.18
CA ASP A 141 -12.63 -26.21 -9.85
C ASP A 141 -13.54 -26.31 -11.10
N ASN A 142 -13.17 -25.63 -12.20
CA ASN A 142 -13.90 -25.74 -13.47
C ASN A 142 -13.91 -27.17 -14.03
N ALA A 143 -12.82 -27.92 -13.88
CA ALA A 143 -12.76 -29.32 -14.29
C ALA A 143 -13.74 -30.18 -13.48
N GLY A 144 -13.85 -29.96 -12.18
CA GLY A 144 -14.84 -30.60 -11.31
C GLY A 144 -16.27 -30.25 -11.69
N GLY A 145 -16.55 -28.96 -11.93
CA GLY A 145 -17.86 -28.50 -12.39
C GLY A 145 -18.28 -29.12 -13.73
N ASN A 146 -17.36 -29.18 -14.69
CA ASN A 146 -17.60 -29.84 -15.98
C ASN A 146 -17.83 -31.36 -15.83
N ALA A 147 -17.09 -32.03 -14.93
CA ALA A 147 -17.28 -33.45 -14.67
C ALA A 147 -18.69 -33.75 -14.13
N GLU A 148 -19.16 -32.92 -13.19
CA GLU A 148 -20.52 -33.02 -12.62
C GLU A 148 -21.60 -32.73 -13.68
N MET A 149 -21.46 -31.63 -14.44
CA MET A 149 -22.43 -31.24 -15.47
C MET A 149 -22.50 -32.23 -16.65
N ALA A 150 -21.41 -32.95 -16.93
CA ALA A 150 -21.35 -33.95 -17.98
C ALA A 150 -21.79 -35.36 -17.51
N GLY A 151 -22.08 -35.55 -16.21
CA GLY A 151 -22.47 -36.84 -15.64
C GLY A 151 -21.37 -37.90 -15.75
N LEU A 152 -20.11 -37.51 -15.61
CA LEU A 152 -18.98 -38.45 -15.66
C LEU A 152 -18.96 -39.37 -14.42
N ASP A 153 -18.21 -40.47 -14.51
CA ASP A 153 -18.05 -41.42 -13.41
C ASP A 153 -17.57 -40.73 -12.12
N SER A 154 -18.04 -41.22 -10.96
CA SER A 154 -17.74 -40.63 -9.65
C SER A 154 -16.24 -40.50 -9.37
N ILE A 155 -15.42 -41.42 -9.89
CA ILE A 155 -13.96 -41.36 -9.77
C ILE A 155 -13.35 -40.10 -10.40
N VAL A 156 -13.98 -39.53 -11.44
CA VAL A 156 -13.54 -38.26 -12.03
C VAL A 156 -13.83 -37.12 -11.07
N ARG A 157 -15.00 -37.14 -10.41
CA ARG A 157 -15.36 -36.14 -9.39
C ARG A 157 -14.47 -36.25 -8.16
N ASP A 158 -14.21 -37.47 -7.66
CA ASP A 158 -13.31 -37.70 -6.53
C ASP A 158 -11.90 -37.18 -6.80
N ARG A 159 -11.38 -37.39 -8.01
CA ARG A 159 -10.08 -36.86 -8.42
C ARG A 159 -10.09 -35.34 -8.50
N THR A 160 -11.10 -34.76 -9.13
CA THR A 160 -11.19 -33.29 -9.27
C THR A 160 -11.41 -32.60 -7.93
N ASP A 161 -12.20 -33.16 -7.01
CA ASP A 161 -12.37 -32.67 -5.65
C ASP A 161 -11.03 -32.66 -4.87
N ALA A 162 -10.17 -33.67 -5.07
CA ALA A 162 -8.84 -33.68 -4.46
C ALA A 162 -7.91 -32.59 -5.04
N LEU A 163 -7.99 -32.33 -6.35
CA LEU A 163 -7.22 -31.26 -7.00
C LEU A 163 -7.73 -29.87 -6.59
N ASP A 164 -9.03 -29.71 -6.43
CA ASP A 164 -9.69 -28.48 -5.97
C ASP A 164 -9.29 -28.13 -4.53
N SER A 165 -9.29 -29.11 -3.61
CA SER A 165 -8.83 -28.92 -2.23
C SER A 165 -7.36 -28.45 -2.16
N LEU A 166 -6.50 -29.02 -3.01
CA LEU A 166 -5.12 -28.55 -3.15
C LEU A 166 -5.09 -27.12 -3.70
N GLY A 167 -5.90 -26.84 -4.72
CA GLY A 167 -6.07 -25.53 -5.34
C GLY A 167 -6.49 -24.42 -4.37
N ASN A 168 -7.40 -24.72 -3.43
CA ASN A 168 -7.83 -23.77 -2.41
C ASN A 168 -6.68 -23.37 -1.47
N THR A 169 -5.83 -24.34 -1.12
CA THR A 169 -4.64 -24.10 -0.29
C THR A 169 -3.58 -23.32 -1.06
N THR A 170 -3.36 -23.62 -2.35
CA THR A 170 -2.41 -22.85 -3.17
C THR A 170 -2.92 -21.44 -3.47
N ALA A 171 -4.22 -21.24 -3.62
CA ALA A 171 -4.84 -19.93 -3.79
C ALA A 171 -4.72 -19.08 -2.51
N ALA A 172 -4.97 -19.66 -1.33
CA ALA A 172 -4.72 -18.98 -0.05
C ALA A 172 -3.26 -18.57 0.09
N THR A 173 -2.33 -19.48 -0.25
CA THR A 173 -0.89 -19.20 -0.26
C THR A 173 -0.55 -18.05 -1.22
N GLY A 174 -1.07 -18.09 -2.46
CA GLY A 174 -0.89 -17.04 -3.47
C GLY A 174 -1.39 -15.68 -3.00
N LYS A 175 -2.57 -15.63 -2.36
CA LYS A 175 -3.12 -14.44 -1.70
C LYS A 175 -2.18 -13.95 -0.59
N GLY A 176 -1.66 -14.85 0.25
CA GLY A 176 -0.67 -14.54 1.28
C GLY A 176 0.59 -13.88 0.73
N PHE A 177 1.16 -14.40 -0.37
CA PHE A 177 2.30 -13.77 -1.08
C PHE A 177 1.95 -12.39 -1.63
N ALA A 178 0.78 -12.27 -2.27
CA ALA A 178 0.32 -11.01 -2.85
C ALA A 178 0.11 -9.93 -1.77
N ILE A 179 -0.40 -10.29 -0.60
CA ILE A 179 -0.64 -9.41 0.55
C ILE A 179 0.68 -9.06 1.26
N GLY A 180 1.55 -10.04 1.50
CA GLY A 180 2.89 -9.84 2.08
C GLY A 180 3.73 -8.86 1.27
N SER A 181 3.74 -9.01 -0.05
CA SER A 181 4.51 -8.13 -0.93
C SER A 181 3.95 -6.70 -0.95
N ALA A 182 2.64 -6.54 -0.76
CA ALA A 182 1.98 -5.24 -0.67
C ALA A 182 2.51 -4.41 0.49
N ALA A 183 2.71 -5.04 1.67
CA ALA A 183 3.21 -4.35 2.85
C ALA A 183 4.63 -3.81 2.65
N LEU A 184 5.54 -4.64 2.12
CA LEU A 184 6.92 -4.21 1.81
C LEU A 184 6.94 -3.16 0.68
N THR A 185 6.10 -3.32 -0.33
CA THR A 185 5.99 -2.37 -1.45
C THR A 185 5.45 -1.01 -1.00
N ALA A 186 4.48 -1.00 -0.08
CA ALA A 186 3.85 0.23 0.39
C ALA A 186 4.85 1.16 1.09
N LEU A 187 5.83 0.62 1.83
CA LEU A 187 6.92 1.45 2.39
C LEU A 187 7.79 2.08 1.30
N ALA A 188 8.11 1.32 0.25
CA ALA A 188 8.85 1.85 -0.90
C ALA A 188 8.05 2.91 -1.67
N LEU A 189 6.73 2.73 -1.78
CA LEU A 189 5.84 3.71 -2.39
C LEU A 189 5.71 4.98 -1.53
N LEU A 190 5.79 4.88 -0.20
CA LEU A 190 5.88 6.06 0.67
C LEU A 190 7.16 6.85 0.40
N ALA A 191 8.29 6.17 0.20
CA ALA A 191 9.55 6.81 -0.20
C ALA A 191 9.42 7.48 -1.59
N ALA A 192 8.80 6.79 -2.55
CA ALA A 192 8.53 7.34 -3.88
C ALA A 192 7.58 8.55 -3.82
N TYR A 193 6.59 8.53 -2.93
CA TYR A 193 5.70 9.68 -2.68
C TYR A 193 6.49 10.88 -2.17
N MET A 194 7.37 10.68 -1.18
CA MET A 194 8.25 11.74 -0.69
C MET A 194 9.13 12.30 -1.80
N GLU A 195 9.67 11.46 -2.68
CA GLU A 195 10.46 11.91 -3.83
C GLU A 195 9.64 12.73 -4.82
N GLN A 196 8.40 12.31 -5.14
CA GLN A 196 7.51 13.10 -5.99
C GLN A 196 7.11 14.43 -5.36
N VAL A 197 7.00 14.48 -4.03
CA VAL A 197 6.83 15.75 -3.31
C VAL A 197 8.04 16.67 -3.53
N ARG A 198 9.28 16.15 -3.57
CA ARG A 198 10.47 16.96 -3.90
C ARG A 198 10.39 17.52 -5.31
N VAL A 199 10.08 16.67 -6.29
CA VAL A 199 9.91 17.08 -7.70
C VAL A 199 8.77 18.10 -7.83
N GLY A 200 7.74 18.00 -7.00
CA GLY A 200 6.66 18.97 -6.91
C GLY A 200 7.13 20.39 -6.59
N PHE A 201 8.12 20.56 -5.71
CA PHE A 201 8.70 21.88 -5.42
C PHE A 201 9.48 22.45 -6.60
N ASP A 202 10.17 21.62 -7.37
CA ASP A 202 10.92 22.09 -8.55
C ASP A 202 10.01 22.60 -9.64
N ARG A 203 8.97 21.82 -9.95
CA ARG A 203 7.91 22.26 -10.87
C ARG A 203 7.24 23.54 -10.39
N TRP A 204 7.02 23.66 -9.08
CA TRP A 204 6.47 24.89 -8.53
C TRP A 204 7.43 26.06 -8.76
N ALA A 205 8.71 25.94 -8.43
CA ALA A 205 9.70 26.99 -8.67
C ALA A 205 9.79 27.41 -10.15
N GLU A 206 9.87 26.45 -11.06
CA GLU A 206 9.92 26.69 -12.52
C GLU A 206 8.69 27.44 -13.04
N GLU A 207 7.50 27.21 -12.45
CA GLU A 207 6.26 27.85 -12.91
C GLU A 207 6.02 29.25 -12.36
N VAL A 208 6.41 29.55 -11.11
CA VAL A 208 6.20 30.91 -10.53
C VAL A 208 7.31 31.89 -10.84
N VAL A 209 8.52 31.42 -11.13
CA VAL A 209 9.67 32.27 -11.40
C VAL A 209 10.16 31.96 -12.82
N VAL A 210 9.65 32.73 -13.78
CA VAL A 210 9.92 32.49 -15.20
C VAL A 210 11.20 33.19 -15.66
N ALA A 211 11.74 32.74 -16.80
CA ALA A 211 12.99 33.25 -17.38
C ALA A 211 13.06 34.78 -17.59
N GLU A 212 11.92 35.46 -17.66
CA GLU A 212 11.86 36.92 -17.85
C GLU A 212 12.07 37.71 -16.55
N HIS A 213 12.13 37.02 -15.41
CA HIS A 213 12.30 37.63 -14.10
C HIS A 213 13.75 38.07 -13.85
N GLU A 214 13.91 39.08 -13.00
CA GLU A 214 15.23 39.58 -12.61
C GLU A 214 15.98 38.57 -11.72
N ASP A 215 17.31 38.55 -11.81
CA ASP A 215 18.14 37.72 -10.92
C ASP A 215 17.90 38.10 -9.46
N GLY A 216 17.64 37.11 -8.60
CA GLY A 216 17.40 37.38 -7.18
C GLY A 216 16.52 36.34 -6.50
N TRP A 217 16.09 36.68 -5.28
CA TRP A 217 15.33 35.77 -4.44
C TRP A 217 13.85 36.13 -4.41
N TYR A 218 13.02 35.11 -4.59
CA TYR A 218 11.57 35.19 -4.69
C TYR A 218 10.93 34.43 -3.53
N LYS A 219 10.11 35.13 -2.74
CA LYS A 219 9.34 34.53 -1.65
C LYS A 219 8.03 34.01 -2.22
N VAL A 220 7.98 32.71 -2.51
CA VAL A 220 6.77 32.04 -3.02
C VAL A 220 5.74 31.89 -1.89
N ASN A 221 6.18 31.40 -0.73
CA ASN A 221 5.39 31.39 0.50
C ASN A 221 6.30 31.54 1.73
N ASP A 222 5.75 31.47 2.95
CA ASP A 222 6.54 31.68 4.17
C ASP A 222 7.60 30.59 4.42
N GLN A 223 7.54 29.46 3.71
CA GLN A 223 8.40 28.30 3.94
C GLN A 223 9.20 27.87 2.71
N PHE A 224 9.02 28.58 1.58
CA PHE A 224 9.58 28.22 0.28
C PHE A 224 10.10 29.46 -0.44
N LEU A 225 11.40 29.42 -0.76
CA LEU A 225 12.13 30.45 -1.47
C LEU A 225 12.70 29.91 -2.76
N VAL A 226 12.73 30.75 -3.77
CA VAL A 226 13.35 30.44 -5.06
C VAL A 226 14.41 31.47 -5.34
N LEU A 227 15.63 31.01 -5.62
CA LEU A 227 16.69 31.83 -6.17
C LEU A 227 16.66 31.66 -7.69
N HIS A 228 16.45 32.77 -8.40
CA HIS A 228 16.51 32.84 -9.86
C HIS A 228 17.86 33.39 -10.31
N GLU A 229 18.50 32.70 -11.24
CA GLU A 229 19.73 33.17 -11.88
C GLU A 229 19.68 32.96 -13.39
N ASN A 230 19.88 34.03 -14.16
CA ASN A 230 20.08 33.97 -15.60
C ASN A 230 21.55 33.70 -15.94
N ASN A 231 21.78 32.67 -16.75
CA ASN A 231 23.08 32.30 -17.27
C ASN A 231 23.38 33.00 -18.61
N GLU A 232 24.66 33.13 -18.96
CA GLU A 232 25.16 33.81 -20.17
C GLU A 232 24.64 33.20 -21.49
N LYS A 233 24.00 32.02 -21.44
CA LYS A 233 23.41 31.31 -22.59
C LYS A 233 21.89 31.50 -22.75
N ASN A 234 21.27 32.46 -22.06
CA ASN A 234 19.80 32.59 -21.94
C ASN A 234 19.12 31.33 -21.34
N GLU A 235 19.87 30.56 -20.57
CA GLU A 235 19.34 29.50 -19.71
C GLU A 235 19.13 30.09 -18.33
N HIS A 236 18.00 29.81 -17.68
CA HIS A 236 17.75 30.22 -16.30
C HIS A 236 17.85 29.01 -15.38
N GLU A 237 18.36 29.24 -14.17
CA GLU A 237 18.43 28.23 -13.12
C GLU A 237 17.60 28.69 -11.92
N ASN A 238 16.57 27.91 -11.59
CA ASN A 238 15.76 28.13 -10.41
C ASN A 238 16.20 27.18 -9.29
N THR A 239 16.81 27.73 -8.25
CA THR A 239 17.22 26.97 -7.09
C THR A 239 16.18 27.08 -5.98
N SER A 240 15.58 25.94 -5.64
CA SER A 240 14.56 25.78 -4.59
C SER A 240 15.17 25.68 -3.18
N TRP A 241 14.66 26.47 -2.24
CA TRP A 241 15.09 26.50 -0.83
C TRP A 241 13.91 26.34 0.12
N LEU A 242 14.05 25.43 1.08
CA LEU A 242 13.05 25.11 2.09
C LEU A 242 13.43 25.72 3.44
N MET A 243 12.46 26.30 4.13
CA MET A 243 12.57 26.75 5.52
C MET A 243 11.69 25.88 6.43
N PHE A 244 12.19 25.54 7.61
CA PHE A 244 11.44 24.65 8.50
C PHE A 244 10.29 25.36 9.23
N PRO A 245 9.06 24.80 9.22
CA PRO A 245 7.90 25.44 9.85
C PRO A 245 8.07 25.75 11.34
N ASP A 246 8.80 24.92 12.08
CA ASP A 246 9.03 25.11 13.52
C ASP A 246 9.83 26.39 13.82
N GLU A 247 10.66 26.84 12.87
CA GLU A 247 11.43 28.07 12.99
C GLU A 247 10.66 29.28 12.44
N VAL A 248 9.95 29.11 11.32
CA VAL A 248 9.16 30.15 10.63
C VAL A 248 7.93 30.56 11.46
N ASN A 249 7.13 29.60 11.90
CA ASN A 249 5.89 29.87 12.64
C ASN A 249 6.16 30.30 14.09
N GLY A 250 7.35 30.00 14.60
CA GLY A 250 7.80 30.41 15.92
C GLY A 250 8.03 31.92 16.06
N LYS A 251 8.52 32.33 17.24
CA LYS A 251 8.86 33.72 17.51
C LYS A 251 9.98 34.25 16.58
N LYS A 252 10.85 33.35 16.09
CA LYS A 252 12.00 33.66 15.23
C LYS A 252 11.59 34.16 13.84
N GLY A 253 10.59 33.54 13.21
CA GLY A 253 10.14 33.91 11.86
C GLY A 253 9.07 35.00 11.80
N ARG A 254 8.82 35.75 12.89
CA ARG A 254 7.75 36.76 12.90
C ARG A 254 7.99 37.86 11.85
N TYR A 255 9.19 38.45 11.85
CA TYR A 255 9.60 39.43 10.86
C TYR A 255 9.62 38.85 9.44
N TRP A 256 10.01 37.59 9.29
CA TRP A 256 9.99 36.91 7.99
C TRP A 256 8.57 36.77 7.41
N ARG A 257 7.58 36.45 8.24
CA ARG A 257 6.17 36.35 7.82
C ARG A 257 5.59 37.69 7.38
N ASP A 258 6.07 38.79 7.96
CA ASP A 258 5.67 40.15 7.56
C ASP A 258 6.24 40.57 6.19
N VAL A 259 7.28 39.88 5.69
CA VAL A 259 7.82 40.13 4.34
C VAL A 259 6.77 39.73 3.29
N PRO A 260 6.41 40.61 2.35
CA PRO A 260 5.44 40.30 1.30
C PRO A 260 5.87 39.08 0.49
N LYS A 261 4.92 38.19 0.20
CA LYS A 261 5.10 37.13 -0.80
C LYS A 261 5.09 37.79 -2.17
N ASN A 262 6.13 37.59 -2.94
CA ASN A 262 6.27 38.18 -4.26
C ASN A 262 6.99 37.21 -5.18
N THR A 263 6.30 36.84 -6.25
CA THR A 263 6.80 35.95 -7.30
C THR A 263 7.17 36.73 -8.56
N GLU A 264 6.79 38.00 -8.68
CA GLU A 264 7.01 38.83 -9.87
C GLU A 264 8.31 39.64 -9.79
N THR A 265 8.66 40.16 -8.60
CA THR A 265 9.89 40.93 -8.40
C THR A 265 10.71 40.38 -7.24
N PRO A 266 12.05 40.43 -7.31
CA PRO A 266 12.91 39.91 -6.27
C PRO A 266 12.80 40.73 -4.98
N ILE A 267 13.16 40.11 -3.85
CA ILE A 267 13.18 40.78 -2.54
C ILE A 267 14.35 41.77 -2.50
N THR A 268 14.06 43.06 -2.57
CA THR A 268 15.09 44.13 -2.62
C THR A 268 15.32 44.85 -1.30
N ASN A 269 14.35 44.86 -0.39
CA ASN A 269 14.34 45.72 0.81
C ASN A 269 14.67 44.99 2.13
N LEU A 270 15.30 43.80 2.07
CA LEU A 270 15.64 43.03 3.26
C LEU A 270 17.13 42.64 3.24
N ALA A 271 17.88 43.14 4.22
CA ALA A 271 19.25 42.72 4.49
C ALA A 271 19.24 41.31 5.10
N LEU A 272 19.06 40.31 4.25
CA LEU A 272 19.11 38.92 4.66
C LEU A 272 20.57 38.52 4.80
N THR A 273 21.00 38.28 6.02
CA THR A 273 22.36 37.79 6.31
C THR A 273 22.35 36.28 6.31
N LEU A 274 23.06 35.68 5.37
CA LEU A 274 23.29 34.24 5.31
C LEU A 274 24.42 33.87 6.28
N GLY A 275 24.07 33.36 7.45
CA GLY A 275 25.03 32.85 8.43
C GLY A 275 25.56 31.49 8.02
N LEU A 276 26.74 31.46 7.39
CA LEU A 276 27.57 30.27 7.24
C LEU A 276 28.34 30.01 8.55
N PRO A 277 28.99 28.83 8.73
CA PRO A 277 30.03 28.66 9.74
C PRO A 277 31.29 29.54 9.52
N VAL A 278 31.22 30.62 8.75
CA VAL A 278 32.38 31.41 8.31
C VAL A 278 32.05 32.91 8.34
N ASP A 279 32.67 33.59 9.30
CA ASP A 279 33.09 35.00 9.49
C ASP A 279 32.61 36.20 8.62
N LYS A 280 31.65 36.09 7.68
CA LYS A 280 31.09 37.27 6.98
C LYS A 280 29.60 37.14 6.65
N PRO A 281 28.78 38.19 6.92
CA PRO A 281 27.40 38.23 6.47
C PRO A 281 27.32 38.45 4.95
N ILE A 282 26.72 37.52 4.19
CA ILE A 282 26.36 37.74 2.79
C ILE A 282 24.97 38.38 2.76
N LEU A 283 24.85 39.57 2.15
CA LEU A 283 23.58 40.26 1.90
C LEU A 283 23.02 39.80 0.56
N LEU A 284 21.74 39.43 0.53
CA LEU A 284 21.04 38.98 -0.69
C LEU A 284 20.96 40.02 -1.83
N THR A 285 21.33 41.28 -1.56
CA THR A 285 21.33 42.39 -2.52
C THR A 285 22.57 42.44 -3.42
N ASP A 286 23.64 41.70 -3.10
CA ASP A 286 24.85 41.65 -3.93
C ASP A 286 24.80 40.39 -4.81
N SER A 287 25.02 40.58 -6.12
CA SER A 287 25.01 39.56 -7.19
C SER A 287 25.40 38.15 -6.72
N VAL A 288 24.46 37.21 -6.86
CA VAL A 288 24.45 35.87 -6.24
C VAL A 288 25.52 34.89 -6.77
N LYS A 289 26.24 35.26 -7.84
CA LYS A 289 27.06 34.33 -8.64
C LYS A 289 28.32 33.74 -7.99
N ALA A 290 28.79 34.21 -6.82
CA ALA A 290 30.15 33.85 -6.36
C ALA A 290 30.26 33.01 -5.06
N ASP A 291 29.40 33.20 -4.05
CA ASP A 291 29.74 32.76 -2.67
C ASP A 291 28.69 31.86 -1.98
N LEU A 292 27.65 31.39 -2.69
CA LEU A 292 26.70 30.44 -2.09
C LEU A 292 27.33 29.05 -1.93
N PRO A 293 27.28 28.43 -0.73
CA PRO A 293 27.82 27.10 -0.52
C PRO A 293 27.08 26.08 -1.38
N LYS A 294 27.83 25.38 -2.24
CA LYS A 294 27.29 24.26 -3.03
C LYS A 294 26.89 23.05 -2.17
N LYS A 295 27.23 23.04 -0.88
CA LYS A 295 26.89 22.02 0.13
C LYS A 295 26.70 22.68 1.50
N GLY A 296 25.61 22.36 2.21
CA GLY A 296 25.39 22.76 3.60
C GLY A 296 24.05 23.46 3.83
N ARG A 297 23.68 23.60 5.12
CA ARG A 297 22.52 24.39 5.53
C ARG A 297 22.92 25.85 5.62
N MET A 298 22.05 26.74 5.17
CA MET A 298 22.22 28.17 5.34
C MET A 298 21.34 28.65 6.47
N THR A 299 21.65 29.81 7.04
CA THR A 299 20.84 30.39 8.10
C THR A 299 20.51 31.83 7.75
N LEU A 300 19.28 32.25 7.93
CA LEU A 300 18.72 33.49 7.46
C LEU A 300 18.40 34.38 8.65
N ASN A 301 19.09 35.50 8.79
CA ASN A 301 18.70 36.54 9.74
C ASN A 301 17.77 37.53 9.05
N ALA A 302 16.54 37.62 9.54
CA ALA A 302 15.56 38.59 9.06
C ALA A 302 15.37 39.66 10.15
N GLY A 303 15.89 40.87 9.93
CA GLY A 303 15.81 41.99 10.88
C GLY A 303 16.93 42.01 11.93
N SER A 304 16.76 42.79 13.00
CA SER A 304 17.77 43.01 14.07
C SER A 304 17.80 41.90 15.14
N GLU A 305 17.00 40.84 15.02
CA GLU A 305 16.97 39.75 15.99
C GLU A 305 18.01 38.67 15.67
N THR A 306 18.77 38.26 16.70
CA THR A 306 19.89 37.30 16.69
C THR A 306 19.50 35.84 16.53
N ARG A 307 18.35 35.52 15.92
CA ARG A 307 17.85 34.14 15.79
C ARG A 307 17.66 33.76 14.32
N PRO A 308 18.66 33.15 13.69
CA PRO A 308 18.56 32.84 12.27
C PRO A 308 17.61 31.66 12.01
N ILE A 309 16.95 31.70 10.84
CA ILE A 309 16.06 30.65 10.30
C ILE A 309 16.88 29.76 9.37
N THR A 310 16.85 28.46 9.57
CA THR A 310 17.58 27.49 8.76
C THR A 310 16.92 27.31 7.41
N LEU A 311 17.74 27.43 6.37
CA LEU A 311 17.44 27.20 4.97
C LEU A 311 18.16 25.93 4.51
N VAL A 312 17.45 25.07 3.80
CA VAL A 312 18.04 23.90 3.15
C VAL A 312 17.72 23.93 1.66
N ARG A 313 18.76 23.84 0.84
CA ARG A 313 18.60 23.73 -0.61
C ARG A 313 17.96 22.37 -0.93
N ARG A 314 16.93 22.37 -1.78
CA ARG A 314 16.09 21.18 -2.01
C ARG A 314 16.87 19.99 -2.58
N ASP A 315 17.83 20.23 -3.47
CA ASP A 315 18.67 19.20 -4.12
C ASP A 315 19.59 18.43 -3.16
N ILE A 316 19.95 19.04 -2.02
CA ILE A 316 20.74 18.42 -0.96
C ILE A 316 19.89 18.03 0.26
N ALA A 317 18.59 18.34 0.26
CA ALA A 317 17.70 18.07 1.38
C ALA A 317 17.47 16.56 1.55
N THR A 318 17.85 16.05 2.71
CA THR A 318 17.73 14.63 3.06
C THR A 318 16.28 14.25 3.34
N LEU A 319 15.96 12.95 3.40
CA LEU A 319 14.60 12.52 3.75
C LEU A 319 14.18 13.03 5.14
N PRO A 320 15.08 13.04 6.16
CA PRO A 320 14.78 13.65 7.45
C PRO A 320 14.54 15.16 7.42
N ASP A 321 15.17 15.90 6.50
CA ASP A 321 14.84 17.32 6.31
C ASP A 321 13.38 17.48 5.85
N PHE A 322 12.93 16.65 4.91
CA PHE A 322 11.52 16.65 4.50
C PHE A 322 10.58 16.14 5.58
N ALA A 323 11.01 15.15 6.38
CA ALA A 323 10.26 14.69 7.54
C ALA A 323 10.09 15.82 8.56
N ARG A 324 11.12 16.64 8.81
CA ARG A 324 11.00 17.85 9.65
C ARG A 324 10.11 18.90 9.00
N TYR A 325 10.29 19.15 7.70
CA TYR A 325 9.52 20.15 6.95
C TYR A 325 8.01 19.87 7.00
N TYR A 326 7.59 18.61 6.86
CA TYR A 326 6.18 18.25 6.95
C TYR A 326 5.69 17.88 8.36
N ASP A 327 6.55 18.06 9.37
CA ASP A 327 6.33 17.58 10.74
C ASP A 327 5.76 16.15 10.74
N ALA A 328 6.56 15.23 10.17
CA ALA A 328 6.29 13.80 9.99
C ALA A 328 6.27 13.02 11.32
N SER A 329 5.76 13.63 12.38
CA SER A 329 5.60 13.07 13.71
C SER A 329 4.21 12.45 13.87
N LEU A 330 4.12 11.32 14.58
CA LEU A 330 2.82 10.76 14.98
C LEU A 330 2.03 11.70 15.92
N LEU A 331 2.70 12.69 16.51
CA LEU A 331 2.07 13.72 17.34
C LEU A 331 1.45 14.85 16.52
N ASN A 332 1.75 14.94 15.22
CA ASN A 332 1.11 15.91 14.33
C ASN A 332 -0.36 15.51 14.09
N PRO A 333 -1.35 16.36 14.46
CA PRO A 333 -2.76 16.03 14.28
C PRO A 333 -3.13 15.74 12.82
N LYS A 334 -2.49 16.39 11.84
CA LYS A 334 -2.76 16.16 10.41
C LYS A 334 -2.43 14.71 10.01
N ILE A 335 -1.32 14.19 10.52
CA ILE A 335 -0.88 12.80 10.29
C ILE A 335 -1.79 11.83 11.02
N LEU A 336 -2.09 12.09 12.29
CA LEU A 336 -2.96 11.22 13.09
C LEU A 336 -4.36 11.10 12.47
N VAL A 337 -4.94 12.21 12.01
CA VAL A 337 -6.21 12.21 11.28
C VAL A 337 -6.08 11.42 9.97
N GLY A 338 -4.99 11.61 9.23
CA GLY A 338 -4.68 10.80 8.04
C GLY A 338 -4.70 9.29 8.34
N VAL A 339 -4.03 8.85 9.41
CA VAL A 339 -4.02 7.44 9.84
C VAL A 339 -5.44 6.92 10.08
N PHE A 340 -6.28 7.67 10.81
CA PHE A 340 -7.67 7.29 11.03
C PHE A 340 -8.48 7.22 9.73
N ILE A 341 -8.29 8.15 8.79
CA ILE A 341 -8.94 8.12 7.48
C ILE A 341 -8.51 6.85 6.72
N GLY A 342 -7.24 6.45 6.76
CA GLY A 342 -6.75 5.24 6.10
C GLY A 342 -7.33 3.96 6.68
N CYS A 343 -7.38 3.86 8.01
CA CYS A 343 -8.05 2.77 8.70
C CYS A 343 -9.54 2.72 8.33
N MET A 344 -10.24 3.86 8.40
CA MET A 344 -11.66 3.97 8.06
C MET A 344 -11.91 3.54 6.60
N ALA A 345 -11.13 4.05 5.64
CA ALA A 345 -11.30 3.74 4.23
C ALA A 345 -11.15 2.23 3.97
N THR A 346 -10.25 1.56 4.68
CA THR A 346 -10.08 0.11 4.62
C THR A 346 -11.35 -0.64 5.06
N PHE A 347 -11.91 -0.30 6.22
CA PHE A 347 -13.15 -0.94 6.72
C PHE A 347 -14.36 -0.63 5.83
N VAL A 348 -14.49 0.63 5.40
CA VAL A 348 -15.57 1.05 4.50
C VAL A 348 -15.48 0.30 3.17
N PHE A 349 -14.28 0.17 2.61
CA PHE A 349 -14.06 -0.62 1.39
C PHE A 349 -14.55 -2.05 1.55
N CYS A 350 -14.13 -2.76 2.61
CA CYS A 350 -14.59 -4.12 2.90
C CYS A 350 -16.11 -4.20 3.07
N ALA A 351 -16.71 -3.27 3.80
CA ALA A 351 -18.16 -3.25 4.00
C ALA A 351 -18.90 -3.06 2.67
N MET A 352 -18.42 -2.19 1.79
CA MET A 352 -19.02 -1.96 0.47
C MET A 352 -18.94 -3.22 -0.40
N THR A 353 -17.77 -3.85 -0.49
CA THR A 353 -17.56 -5.06 -1.30
C THR A 353 -18.36 -6.24 -0.77
N MET A 354 -18.41 -6.46 0.54
CA MET A 354 -19.22 -7.53 1.14
C MET A 354 -20.72 -7.32 0.91
N ASN A 355 -21.21 -6.10 1.13
CA ASN A 355 -22.63 -5.79 0.91
C ASN A 355 -23.02 -5.90 -0.57
N ALA A 356 -22.10 -5.55 -1.49
CA ALA A 356 -22.30 -5.73 -2.93
C ALA A 356 -22.46 -7.22 -3.29
N VAL A 357 -21.58 -8.09 -2.79
CA VAL A 357 -21.69 -9.54 -2.99
C VAL A 357 -22.99 -10.07 -2.39
N GLY A 358 -23.35 -9.65 -1.18
CA GLY A 358 -24.60 -10.06 -0.53
C GLY A 358 -25.86 -9.69 -1.34
N ARG A 359 -25.91 -8.49 -1.91
CA ARG A 359 -27.01 -8.07 -2.80
C ARG A 359 -27.06 -8.91 -4.08
N ALA A 360 -25.91 -9.12 -4.72
CA ALA A 360 -25.82 -9.92 -5.95
C ALA A 360 -26.21 -11.39 -5.70
N ALA A 361 -25.74 -11.97 -4.60
CA ALA A 361 -26.08 -13.32 -4.17
C ALA A 361 -27.57 -13.46 -3.84
N GLY A 362 -28.17 -12.46 -3.18
CA GLY A 362 -29.62 -12.43 -2.92
C GLY A 362 -30.44 -12.51 -4.21
N GLY A 363 -30.10 -11.68 -5.21
CA GLY A 363 -30.75 -11.73 -6.52
C GLY A 363 -30.56 -13.07 -7.25
N MET A 364 -29.38 -13.68 -7.11
CA MET A 364 -29.09 -15.02 -7.65
C MET A 364 -29.97 -16.09 -7.01
N VAL A 365 -30.10 -16.08 -5.67
CA VAL A 365 -30.90 -17.05 -4.92
C VAL A 365 -32.39 -16.92 -5.27
N GLU A 366 -32.91 -15.71 -5.36
CA GLU A 366 -34.31 -15.47 -5.74
C GLU A 366 -34.60 -15.99 -7.15
N GLU A 367 -33.71 -15.74 -8.10
CA GLU A 367 -33.86 -16.21 -9.48
C GLU A 367 -33.80 -17.73 -9.58
N VAL A 368 -32.83 -18.38 -8.93
CA VAL A 368 -32.73 -19.85 -8.93
C VAL A 368 -33.98 -20.48 -8.29
N ARG A 369 -34.47 -19.91 -7.19
CA ARG A 369 -35.72 -20.36 -6.54
C ARG A 369 -36.94 -20.16 -7.43
N ARG A 370 -37.02 -19.04 -8.16
CA ARG A 370 -38.08 -18.77 -9.13
C ARG A 370 -38.09 -19.84 -10.21
N GLN A 371 -36.94 -20.15 -10.81
CA GLN A 371 -36.83 -21.17 -11.85
C GLN A 371 -37.27 -22.54 -11.36
N PHE A 372 -36.81 -23.00 -10.19
CA PHE A 372 -37.23 -24.29 -9.63
C PHE A 372 -38.72 -24.34 -9.28
N LYS A 373 -39.31 -23.23 -8.84
CA LYS A 373 -40.74 -23.18 -8.50
C LYS A 373 -41.64 -23.14 -9.74
N GLU A 374 -41.28 -22.36 -10.75
CA GLU A 374 -42.08 -22.17 -11.96
C GLU A 374 -41.89 -23.31 -12.96
N ASN A 375 -40.72 -23.93 -13.01
CA ASN A 375 -40.40 -25.06 -13.88
C ASN A 375 -39.91 -26.26 -13.06
N PRO A 376 -40.80 -27.03 -12.41
CA PRO A 376 -40.42 -28.19 -11.61
C PRO A 376 -39.64 -29.27 -12.39
N GLY A 377 -39.83 -29.34 -13.72
CA GLY A 377 -39.10 -30.24 -14.62
C GLY A 377 -37.59 -29.99 -14.71
N ILE A 378 -37.08 -28.94 -14.06
CA ILE A 378 -35.63 -28.76 -13.89
C ILE A 378 -35.09 -29.77 -12.86
N MET A 379 -35.84 -30.05 -11.79
CA MET A 379 -35.39 -30.91 -10.68
C MET A 379 -35.41 -32.41 -11.06
N ASP A 380 -36.21 -32.79 -12.04
CA ASP A 380 -36.24 -34.15 -12.61
C ASP A 380 -35.42 -34.29 -13.90
N TYR A 381 -34.66 -33.25 -14.26
CA TYR A 381 -33.79 -33.17 -15.44
C TYR A 381 -34.53 -33.27 -16.80
N SER A 382 -35.86 -33.12 -16.84
CA SER A 382 -36.63 -33.10 -18.09
C SER A 382 -36.52 -31.77 -18.86
N VAL A 383 -36.25 -30.67 -18.17
CA VAL A 383 -36.14 -29.31 -18.73
C VAL A 383 -34.79 -28.70 -18.36
N LYS A 384 -34.15 -28.05 -19.34
CA LYS A 384 -32.91 -27.29 -19.08
C LYS A 384 -33.23 -25.96 -18.37
N PRO A 385 -32.48 -25.60 -17.31
CA PRO A 385 -32.64 -24.30 -16.65
C PRO A 385 -32.16 -23.15 -17.55
N ASP A 386 -32.62 -21.94 -17.24
CA ASP A 386 -32.14 -20.72 -17.89
C ASP A 386 -30.86 -20.24 -17.20
N TYR A 387 -29.73 -20.47 -17.86
CA TYR A 387 -28.42 -20.00 -17.39
C TYR A 387 -28.16 -18.51 -17.67
N ALA A 388 -28.82 -17.92 -18.67
CA ALA A 388 -28.52 -16.56 -19.13
C ALA A 388 -28.99 -15.50 -18.12
N THR A 389 -30.15 -15.71 -17.49
CA THR A 389 -30.67 -14.77 -16.50
C THR A 389 -29.78 -14.66 -15.24
N PRO A 390 -29.37 -15.76 -14.58
CA PRO A 390 -28.33 -15.76 -13.55
C PRO A 390 -27.06 -14.99 -13.92
N VAL A 391 -26.49 -15.28 -15.10
CA VAL A 391 -25.27 -14.61 -15.59
C VAL A 391 -25.48 -13.11 -15.77
N ARG A 392 -26.65 -12.70 -16.28
CA ARG A 392 -27.00 -11.28 -16.44
C ARG A 392 -27.10 -10.56 -15.10
N ILE A 393 -27.69 -11.21 -14.08
CA ILE A 393 -27.83 -10.64 -12.73
C ILE A 393 -26.45 -10.37 -12.12
N SER A 394 -25.55 -11.38 -12.13
CA SER A 394 -24.21 -11.21 -11.57
C SER A 394 -23.39 -10.18 -12.34
N THR A 395 -23.49 -10.15 -13.68
CA THR A 395 -22.76 -9.20 -14.55
C THR A 395 -23.15 -7.75 -14.26
N LEU A 396 -24.45 -7.45 -14.27
CA LEU A 396 -24.94 -6.08 -14.04
C LEU A 396 -24.65 -5.60 -12.62
N ALA A 397 -24.82 -6.48 -11.63
CA ALA A 397 -24.49 -6.18 -10.25
C ALA A 397 -23.00 -5.87 -10.10
N ALA A 398 -22.11 -6.74 -10.60
CA ALA A 398 -20.66 -6.53 -10.50
C ALA A 398 -20.22 -5.20 -11.13
N GLN A 399 -20.69 -4.87 -12.34
CA GLN A 399 -20.35 -3.62 -13.03
C GLN A 399 -20.80 -2.37 -12.29
N LYS A 400 -22.00 -2.40 -11.70
CA LYS A 400 -22.53 -1.26 -10.95
C LYS A 400 -21.84 -1.10 -9.60
N GLU A 401 -21.64 -2.21 -8.91
CA GLU A 401 -21.16 -2.21 -7.52
C GLU A 401 -19.65 -1.98 -7.41
N MET A 402 -18.86 -2.26 -8.45
CA MET A 402 -17.41 -2.00 -8.44
C MET A 402 -17.06 -0.50 -8.45
N ILE A 403 -17.96 0.37 -8.94
CA ILE A 403 -17.69 1.80 -9.14
C ILE A 403 -17.39 2.49 -7.80
N ALA A 404 -18.22 2.27 -6.79
CA ALA A 404 -18.12 3.02 -5.55
C ALA A 404 -16.86 2.69 -4.73
N PRO A 405 -16.45 1.41 -4.55
CA PRO A 405 -15.17 1.06 -3.94
C PRO A 405 -13.95 1.61 -4.71
N SER A 406 -14.00 1.61 -6.04
CA SER A 406 -12.93 2.20 -6.87
C SER A 406 -12.83 3.71 -6.68
N LEU A 407 -13.96 4.42 -6.65
CA LEU A 407 -13.99 5.86 -6.39
C LEU A 407 -13.47 6.20 -5.00
N LEU A 408 -13.77 5.38 -3.99
CA LEU A 408 -13.20 5.54 -2.64
C LEU A 408 -11.66 5.50 -2.69
N GLY A 409 -11.09 4.50 -3.38
CA GLY A 409 -9.64 4.36 -3.54
C GLY A 409 -8.98 5.53 -4.29
N LEU A 410 -9.67 6.09 -5.28
CA LEU A 410 -9.16 7.19 -6.12
C LEU A 410 -9.29 8.57 -5.46
N LEU A 411 -10.44 8.85 -4.85
CA LEU A 411 -10.76 10.19 -4.34
C LEU A 411 -10.19 10.44 -2.93
N THR A 412 -10.08 9.41 -2.10
CA THR A 412 -9.63 9.57 -0.71
C THR A 412 -8.22 10.20 -0.61
N PRO A 413 -7.20 9.76 -1.37
CA PRO A 413 -5.88 10.38 -1.32
C PRO A 413 -5.88 11.85 -1.80
N ILE A 414 -6.66 12.14 -2.84
CA ILE A 414 -6.77 13.49 -3.40
C ILE A 414 -7.43 14.44 -2.40
N ALA A 415 -8.59 14.05 -1.83
CA ALA A 415 -9.29 14.85 -0.84
C ALA A 415 -8.45 15.05 0.42
N THR A 416 -7.80 13.98 0.91
CA THR A 416 -6.92 14.05 2.08
C THR A 416 -5.73 14.97 1.81
N GLY A 417 -5.11 14.88 0.64
CA GLY A 417 -3.97 15.74 0.28
C GLY A 417 -4.36 17.20 0.10
N LEU A 418 -5.47 17.50 -0.56
CA LEU A 418 -5.92 18.88 -0.71
C LEU A 418 -6.29 19.52 0.64
N ILE A 419 -6.89 18.76 1.56
CA ILE A 419 -7.35 19.30 2.85
C ILE A 419 -6.23 19.32 3.91
N LEU A 420 -5.50 18.22 4.07
CA LEU A 420 -4.52 18.00 5.16
C LEU A 420 -3.06 18.10 4.70
N GLY A 421 -2.81 18.32 3.40
CA GLY A 421 -1.47 18.41 2.84
C GLY A 421 -0.72 17.08 2.79
N VAL A 422 0.58 17.17 2.53
CA VAL A 422 1.48 16.01 2.40
C VAL A 422 1.51 15.17 3.67
N GLY A 423 1.58 15.79 4.85
CA GLY A 423 1.56 15.07 6.13
C GLY A 423 0.29 14.22 6.29
N GLY A 424 -0.90 14.77 5.97
CA GLY A 424 -2.14 14.00 6.02
C GLY A 424 -2.14 12.78 5.10
N VAL A 425 -1.56 12.89 3.89
CA VAL A 425 -1.41 11.77 2.97
C VAL A 425 -0.43 10.73 3.48
N MET A 426 0.69 11.14 4.08
CA MET A 426 1.61 10.19 4.74
C MET A 426 0.87 9.39 5.82
N GLY A 427 0.07 10.05 6.66
CA GLY A 427 -0.78 9.39 7.65
C GLY A 427 -1.77 8.42 7.00
N LEU A 428 -2.47 8.84 5.95
CA LEU A 428 -3.40 8.01 5.18
C LEU A 428 -2.73 6.73 4.68
N LEU A 429 -1.58 6.85 4.02
CA LEU A 429 -0.86 5.70 3.47
C LEU A 429 -0.41 4.72 4.57
N VAL A 430 0.06 5.23 5.71
CA VAL A 430 0.42 4.40 6.87
C VAL A 430 -0.81 3.69 7.45
N GLY A 431 -1.92 4.40 7.62
CA GLY A 431 -3.18 3.82 8.13
C GLY A 431 -3.74 2.74 7.21
N THR A 432 -3.86 3.03 5.92
CA THR A 432 -4.33 2.07 4.90
C THR A 432 -3.40 0.86 4.80
N MET A 433 -2.08 1.07 4.83
CA MET A 433 -1.10 -0.03 4.78
C MET A 433 -1.23 -0.95 6.00
N THR A 434 -1.19 -0.39 7.21
CA THR A 434 -1.18 -1.20 8.45
C THR A 434 -2.51 -1.89 8.71
N CYS A 435 -3.62 -1.17 8.58
CA CYS A 435 -4.96 -1.74 8.76
C CYS A 435 -5.34 -2.67 7.61
N GLY A 436 -5.10 -2.25 6.37
CA GLY A 436 -5.42 -3.02 5.17
C GLY A 436 -4.63 -4.32 5.07
N PHE A 437 -3.35 -4.32 5.45
CA PHE A 437 -2.56 -5.55 5.51
C PHE A 437 -3.15 -6.55 6.49
N CYS A 438 -3.44 -6.12 7.73
CA CYS A 438 -4.02 -6.98 8.76
C CYS A 438 -5.38 -7.54 8.35
N LEU A 439 -6.27 -6.68 7.82
CA LEU A 439 -7.60 -7.10 7.36
C LEU A 439 -7.52 -8.02 6.14
N ALA A 440 -6.61 -7.79 5.20
CA ALA A 440 -6.45 -8.65 4.03
C ALA A 440 -6.08 -10.09 4.42
N ILE A 441 -5.12 -10.25 5.34
CA ILE A 441 -4.72 -11.57 5.85
C ILE A 441 -5.87 -12.21 6.62
N PHE A 442 -6.46 -11.48 7.56
CA PHE A 442 -7.60 -11.96 8.34
C PHE A 442 -8.70 -12.51 7.44
N MET A 443 -9.17 -11.72 6.47
CA MET A 443 -10.29 -12.11 5.62
C MET A 443 -9.93 -13.28 4.70
N SER A 444 -8.74 -13.26 4.09
CA SER A 444 -8.31 -14.32 3.18
C SER A 444 -8.17 -15.66 3.91
N ASN A 445 -7.59 -15.65 5.11
CA ASN A 445 -7.37 -16.85 5.89
C ASN A 445 -8.66 -17.38 6.53
N SER A 446 -9.53 -16.50 7.05
CA SER A 446 -10.86 -16.92 7.54
C SER A 446 -11.66 -17.64 6.45
N GLY A 447 -11.75 -17.04 5.26
CA GLY A 447 -12.49 -17.65 4.15
C GLY A 447 -11.85 -18.95 3.66
N GLY A 448 -10.52 -19.01 3.53
CA GLY A 448 -9.82 -20.26 3.17
C GLY A 448 -10.01 -21.37 4.19
N ALA A 449 -9.98 -21.05 5.49
CA ALA A 449 -10.21 -22.01 6.55
C ALA A 449 -11.65 -22.54 6.55
N TRP A 450 -12.68 -21.70 6.33
CA TRP A 450 -14.06 -22.17 6.22
C TRP A 450 -14.28 -23.11 5.05
N ASP A 451 -13.70 -22.81 3.88
CA ASP A 451 -13.81 -23.64 2.69
C ASP A 451 -13.19 -25.02 2.90
N ASN A 452 -11.95 -25.05 3.38
CA ASN A 452 -11.25 -26.29 3.65
C ASN A 452 -11.88 -27.06 4.81
N ALA A 453 -12.49 -26.40 5.79
CA ALA A 453 -13.25 -27.07 6.84
C ALA A 453 -14.51 -27.76 6.27
N LYS A 454 -15.22 -27.12 5.33
CA LYS A 454 -16.33 -27.75 4.59
C LYS A 454 -15.80 -28.95 3.80
N LYS A 455 -14.72 -28.80 3.02
CA LYS A 455 -14.12 -29.91 2.25
C LYS A 455 -13.71 -31.08 3.13
N TYR A 456 -13.13 -30.81 4.31
CA TYR A 456 -12.78 -31.85 5.26
C TYR A 456 -14.00 -32.69 5.70
N ILE A 457 -15.14 -32.03 5.97
CA ILE A 457 -16.41 -32.72 6.28
C ILE A 457 -16.87 -33.54 5.07
N GLU A 458 -16.74 -33.01 3.85
CA GLU A 458 -17.15 -33.69 2.61
C GLU A 458 -16.40 -35.01 2.34
N THR A 459 -15.21 -35.19 2.92
CA THR A 459 -14.47 -36.48 2.87
C THR A 459 -15.11 -37.61 3.68
N GLY A 460 -16.23 -37.35 4.37
CA GLY A 460 -16.96 -38.32 5.20
C GLY A 460 -16.71 -38.16 6.70
N LYS A 461 -15.91 -37.16 7.12
CA LYS A 461 -15.75 -36.80 8.53
C LYS A 461 -17.02 -36.12 9.05
N PHE A 462 -17.29 -36.29 10.34
CA PHE A 462 -18.42 -35.64 11.02
C PHE A 462 -19.79 -35.82 10.34
N GLY A 463 -20.00 -36.96 9.67
CA GLY A 463 -21.26 -37.31 9.01
C GLY A 463 -21.30 -37.09 7.50
N GLY A 464 -20.29 -36.45 6.90
CA GLY A 464 -20.20 -36.35 5.44
C GLY A 464 -21.22 -35.40 4.79
N LYS A 465 -21.28 -35.42 3.45
CA LYS A 465 -22.20 -34.61 2.63
C LYS A 465 -23.66 -34.82 3.07
N GLY A 466 -24.40 -33.73 3.25
CA GLY A 466 -25.82 -33.72 3.63
C GLY A 466 -26.09 -33.77 5.13
N SER A 467 -25.08 -34.04 5.97
CA SER A 467 -25.20 -33.97 7.44
C SER A 467 -25.44 -32.54 7.93
N ASP A 468 -25.90 -32.39 9.17
CA ASP A 468 -26.08 -31.07 9.78
C ASP A 468 -24.75 -30.33 9.97
N ALA A 469 -23.66 -31.06 10.25
CA ALA A 469 -22.31 -30.50 10.27
C ALA A 469 -21.89 -30.00 8.88
N HIS A 470 -22.20 -30.74 7.81
CA HIS A 470 -21.93 -30.28 6.45
C HIS A 470 -22.69 -29.01 6.10
N LYS A 471 -23.99 -28.94 6.43
CA LYS A 471 -24.78 -27.71 6.24
C LYS A 471 -24.19 -26.53 7.02
N ALA A 472 -23.73 -26.74 8.26
CA ALA A 472 -23.05 -25.72 9.04
C ALA A 472 -21.72 -25.27 8.40
N GLY A 473 -20.94 -26.21 7.87
CA GLY A 473 -19.72 -25.92 7.11
C GLY A 473 -20.00 -25.10 5.85
N VAL A 474 -21.04 -25.45 5.09
CA VAL A 474 -21.49 -24.71 3.90
C VAL A 474 -21.89 -23.28 4.27
N VAL A 475 -22.58 -23.07 5.39
CA VAL A 475 -22.89 -21.71 5.85
C VAL A 475 -21.61 -20.93 6.16
N GLY A 476 -20.63 -21.54 6.82
CA GLY A 476 -19.32 -20.90 7.06
C GLY A 476 -18.61 -20.50 5.77
N ASP A 477 -18.55 -21.42 4.80
CA ASP A 477 -17.92 -21.18 3.49
C ASP A 477 -18.60 -20.03 2.72
N THR A 478 -19.93 -20.01 2.66
CA THR A 478 -20.67 -18.93 1.99
C THR A 478 -20.51 -17.55 2.67
N VAL A 479 -20.21 -17.51 3.96
CA VAL A 479 -19.78 -16.28 4.65
C VAL A 479 -18.33 -15.92 4.27
N GLY A 480 -17.48 -16.92 4.08
CA GLY A 480 -16.08 -16.82 3.69
C GLY A 480 -15.83 -16.39 2.24
N ASP A 481 -16.73 -16.68 1.31
CA ASP A 481 -16.58 -16.33 -0.12
C ASP A 481 -16.34 -14.82 -0.35
N PRO A 482 -17.19 -13.90 0.14
CA PRO A 482 -16.91 -12.46 -0.01
C PRO A 482 -15.67 -12.00 0.77
N PHE A 483 -15.21 -12.76 1.76
CA PHE A 483 -13.99 -12.48 2.49
C PHE A 483 -12.75 -12.83 1.65
N LYS A 484 -12.66 -14.08 1.18
CA LYS A 484 -11.46 -14.60 0.52
C LYS A 484 -11.37 -14.26 -0.96
N ASP A 485 -12.47 -13.98 -1.65
CA ASP A 485 -12.48 -13.81 -3.11
C ASP A 485 -12.90 -12.41 -3.59
N THR A 486 -13.40 -11.57 -2.68
CA THR A 486 -13.73 -10.17 -3.02
C THR A 486 -12.95 -9.20 -2.16
N SER A 487 -13.24 -9.14 -0.86
CA SER A 487 -12.76 -8.05 0.00
C SER A 487 -11.29 -8.19 0.35
N GLY A 488 -10.87 -9.37 0.83
CA GLY A 488 -9.50 -9.65 1.29
C GLY A 488 -8.45 -9.40 0.20
N PRO A 489 -8.53 -10.05 -0.97
CA PRO A 489 -7.57 -9.82 -2.06
C PRO A 489 -7.60 -8.38 -2.59
N SER A 490 -8.77 -7.73 -2.62
CA SER A 490 -8.90 -6.36 -3.13
C SER A 490 -8.26 -5.32 -2.24
N LEU A 491 -8.06 -5.59 -0.94
CA LEU A 491 -7.34 -4.68 -0.05
C LEU A 491 -5.87 -4.47 -0.45
N ASN A 492 -5.21 -5.50 -0.99
CA ASN A 492 -3.87 -5.36 -1.57
C ASN A 492 -3.86 -4.31 -2.69
N ILE A 493 -4.87 -4.35 -3.56
CA ILE A 493 -5.03 -3.40 -4.65
C ILE A 493 -5.33 -2.01 -4.08
N LEU A 494 -6.20 -1.90 -3.08
CA LEU A 494 -6.53 -0.62 -2.44
C LEU A 494 -5.27 0.09 -1.89
N ILE A 495 -4.42 -0.65 -1.16
CA ILE A 495 -3.16 -0.12 -0.60
C ILE A 495 -2.26 0.43 -1.72
N LYS A 496 -2.05 -0.36 -2.79
CA LYS A 496 -1.19 0.03 -3.91
C LYS A 496 -1.79 1.18 -4.71
N LEU A 497 -3.09 1.16 -4.96
CA LEU A 497 -3.82 2.19 -5.70
C LEU A 497 -3.74 3.52 -4.96
N MET A 498 -4.06 3.56 -3.67
CA MET A 498 -4.00 4.80 -2.88
C MET A 498 -2.58 5.38 -2.86
N SER A 499 -1.57 4.53 -2.75
CA SER A 499 -0.16 4.93 -2.81
C SER A 499 0.20 5.51 -4.19
N MET A 500 -0.16 4.83 -5.28
CA MET A 500 0.12 5.29 -6.63
C MET A 500 -0.62 6.60 -6.97
N VAL A 501 -1.88 6.75 -6.57
CA VAL A 501 -2.62 7.99 -6.73
C VAL A 501 -1.93 9.13 -5.98
N SER A 502 -1.51 8.89 -4.73
CA SER A 502 -0.77 9.87 -3.92
C SER A 502 0.51 10.33 -4.61
N VAL A 503 1.29 9.39 -5.16
CA VAL A 503 2.50 9.66 -5.94
C VAL A 503 2.20 10.55 -7.15
N VAL A 504 1.15 10.23 -7.92
CA VAL A 504 0.76 11.00 -9.11
C VAL A 504 0.29 12.40 -8.77
N VAL A 505 -0.49 12.57 -7.69
CA VAL A 505 -1.04 13.88 -7.30
C VAL A 505 -0.16 14.67 -6.33
N ALA A 506 1.05 14.19 -6.03
CA ALA A 506 1.96 14.84 -5.08
C ALA A 506 2.23 16.31 -5.42
N GLY A 507 2.53 16.62 -6.68
CA GLY A 507 2.75 18.00 -7.13
C GLY A 507 1.53 18.90 -6.98
N LEU A 508 0.33 18.36 -7.23
CA LEU A 508 -0.95 19.08 -7.00
C LEU A 508 -1.10 19.45 -5.52
N ILE A 509 -0.80 18.51 -4.62
CA ILE A 509 -0.92 18.69 -3.17
C ILE A 509 0.09 19.71 -2.65
N VAL A 510 1.34 19.65 -3.13
CA VAL A 510 2.40 20.58 -2.74
C VAL A 510 2.01 22.02 -3.04
N ARG A 511 1.32 22.27 -4.15
CA ARG A 511 0.94 23.62 -4.57
C ARG A 511 -0.40 24.10 -4.03
N TYR A 512 -1.42 23.24 -4.02
CA TYR A 512 -2.82 23.65 -3.84
C TYR A 512 -3.48 23.11 -2.58
N SER A 513 -2.74 22.42 -1.70
CA SER A 513 -3.30 22.03 -0.40
C SER A 513 -3.61 23.25 0.46
N LEU A 514 -4.61 23.15 1.34
CA LEU A 514 -4.95 24.23 2.27
C LEU A 514 -3.76 24.61 3.17
N THR A 515 -2.86 23.66 3.45
CA THR A 515 -1.60 23.92 4.15
C THR A 515 -0.62 24.72 3.28
N ALA A 516 -0.47 24.39 2.00
CA ALA A 516 0.36 25.15 1.06
C ALA A 516 -0.16 26.57 0.82
N LEU A 517 -1.48 26.76 0.88
CA LEU A 517 -2.16 28.05 0.82
C LEU A 517 -2.14 28.81 2.16
N GLU A 518 -1.51 28.25 3.19
CA GLU A 518 -1.39 28.83 4.54
C GLU A 518 -2.74 29.14 5.22
N ILE A 519 -3.78 28.38 4.87
CA ILE A 519 -5.10 28.46 5.53
C ILE A 519 -5.07 27.67 6.86
N PHE A 520 -4.26 26.61 6.94
CA PHE A 520 -4.14 25.70 8.10
C PHE A 520 -2.72 25.24 8.44
#